data_AF-A0A955XGD2-F1
#
_entry.id   AF-A0A955XGD2-F1
#
_cell.length_a   1.000
_cell.length_b   1.000
_cell.length_c   1.000
_cell.angle_alpha   90.00
_cell.angle_beta   90.00
_cell.angle_gamma   90.00
#
_symmetry.space_group_name_H-M   'P 1'
#
loop_
_entity.id
_entity.type
_entity.pdbx_description
1 polymer ?
#
loop_
_entity_poly.entity_id
_entity_poly.type
_entity_poly.pdbx_seq_one_letter_code
_entity_poly.pdbx_strand_id
1 'polypeptide(L)'
;PPPPAAEPAPAPMNAPARVEEEAPAQRRESRPAPQRRAQAGMEMDKKELNPALSGELAEVMALLSKDKVAEALRRAQAWREEKPGDVLALVALGEALEKQGNLREASRAYGSIIDLFPTRADLLRFAGYRLDRLNLDAAQKIAVDAYKKAVAQRPDHPGSHRALAMALVKRGEHAAAFEALVYGLAQNYPSRFPGVQRILREDLGLVAAAWMRADPKQAEQIQRRLQEAGGALDAQPSLRFVLNWETDANDVDFHIHDARGGHAYYSSPTLGSGGTLYADVTTGYGPECFTIPGNGGAFPYRMEAHYYRKGPMGYGMGRVQIIKHDGKGGLSFDERPFVVMTDGAYLDLGQVTAKQFR
;
A
#
# COMPACT_ATOMS: atom_id res chain seq x y z
N PRO A 1 58.15 -43.03 -30.21
CA PRO A 1 58.43 -43.98 -29.10
C PRO A 1 57.12 -44.39 -28.38
N PRO A 2 56.62 -45.62 -28.59
CA PRO A 2 55.52 -46.15 -27.78
C PRO A 2 56.09 -46.78 -26.50
N PRO A 3 55.45 -46.61 -25.32
CA PRO A 3 55.67 -47.51 -24.19
C PRO A 3 54.73 -48.74 -24.25
N PRO A 4 55.09 -49.83 -23.57
CA PRO A 4 54.76 -51.21 -23.96
C PRO A 4 53.45 -51.76 -23.39
N ALA A 5 53.08 -52.92 -23.94
CA ALA A 5 51.88 -53.70 -23.65
C ALA A 5 51.93 -54.50 -22.33
N ALA A 6 50.74 -54.57 -21.72
CA ALA A 6 50.12 -55.53 -20.79
C ALA A 6 50.95 -56.61 -20.04
N GLU A 7 50.71 -56.68 -18.73
CA GLU A 7 50.84 -57.91 -17.91
C GLU A 7 49.46 -58.53 -17.61
N PRO A 8 49.36 -59.88 -17.52
CA PRO A 8 48.09 -60.61 -17.44
C PRO A 8 47.57 -60.84 -16.01
N ALA A 9 46.26 -61.06 -15.90
CA ALA A 9 45.51 -61.30 -14.67
C ALA A 9 45.81 -62.67 -14.00
N PRO A 10 45.74 -62.78 -12.65
CA PRO A 10 45.70 -64.06 -11.97
C PRO A 10 44.27 -64.64 -11.87
N ALA A 11 44.18 -65.96 -12.07
CA ALA A 11 42.98 -66.80 -11.98
C ALA A 11 42.76 -67.34 -10.53
N PRO A 12 41.61 -67.99 -10.23
CA PRO A 12 40.87 -67.82 -8.98
C PRO A 12 41.24 -68.82 -7.86
N MET A 13 41.01 -68.42 -6.60
CA MET A 13 40.93 -69.34 -5.47
C MET A 13 39.47 -69.59 -5.08
N ASN A 14 39.12 -70.88 -5.03
CA ASN A 14 37.83 -71.41 -4.58
C ASN A 14 37.67 -71.35 -3.05
N ALA A 15 36.41 -71.24 -2.66
CA ALA A 15 35.86 -70.99 -1.32
C ALA A 15 36.05 -72.11 -0.28
N PRO A 16 35.86 -71.79 1.01
CA PRO A 16 35.28 -72.72 1.96
C PRO A 16 33.82 -72.39 2.31
N ALA A 17 33.13 -73.49 2.63
CA ALA A 17 31.76 -73.74 3.03
C ALA A 17 30.94 -72.67 3.77
N ARG A 18 29.65 -72.69 3.42
CA ARG A 18 28.50 -72.06 4.07
C ARG A 18 28.45 -72.33 5.58
N VAL A 19 28.23 -71.28 6.34
CA VAL A 19 27.47 -71.35 7.60
C VAL A 19 26.15 -70.62 7.32
N GLU A 20 25.05 -71.35 7.43
CA GLU A 20 23.69 -70.82 7.37
C GLU A 20 23.47 -69.99 8.64
N GLU A 21 23.37 -68.67 8.47
CA GLU A 21 22.87 -67.78 9.50
C GLU A 21 21.56 -67.17 8.95
N GLU A 22 20.45 -67.66 9.51
CA GLU A 22 19.10 -67.18 9.21
C GLU A 22 19.01 -65.68 9.51
N ALA A 23 18.94 -64.88 8.45
CA ALA A 23 18.65 -63.46 8.56
C ALA A 23 17.23 -63.28 9.11
N PRO A 24 17.02 -62.49 10.19
CA PRO A 24 15.69 -62.19 10.65
C PRO A 24 14.97 -61.37 9.57
N ALA A 25 13.79 -61.86 9.17
CA ALA A 25 12.86 -61.17 8.30
C ALA A 25 12.45 -59.82 8.91
N GLN A 26 13.26 -58.78 8.68
CA GLN A 26 12.85 -57.41 8.91
C GLN A 26 11.79 -57.09 7.86
N ARG A 27 10.55 -57.02 8.35
CA ARG A 27 9.41 -56.45 7.64
C ARG A 27 9.89 -55.24 6.87
N ARG A 28 9.75 -55.26 5.54
CA ARG A 28 9.69 -54.04 4.75
C ARG A 28 8.49 -53.27 5.28
N GLU A 29 8.72 -52.43 6.28
CA GLU A 29 7.85 -51.31 6.54
C GLU A 29 7.89 -50.50 5.25
N SER A 30 6.82 -50.65 4.48
CA SER A 30 6.45 -49.77 3.39
C SER A 30 6.65 -48.36 3.89
N ARG A 31 7.71 -47.68 3.41
CA ARG A 31 7.83 -46.23 3.52
C ARG A 31 6.47 -45.67 3.13
N PRO A 32 5.74 -44.99 4.03
CA PRO A 32 4.54 -44.32 3.59
C PRO A 32 4.98 -43.38 2.47
N ALA A 33 4.31 -43.47 1.33
CA ALA A 33 4.38 -42.44 0.30
C ALA A 33 4.32 -41.07 0.98
N PRO A 34 5.01 -40.03 0.50
CA PRO A 34 4.90 -38.71 1.11
C PRO A 34 3.42 -38.36 1.17
N GLN A 35 2.86 -38.46 2.38
CA GLN A 35 1.50 -38.05 2.64
C GLN A 35 1.53 -36.58 2.28
N ARG A 36 0.86 -36.22 1.17
CA ARG A 36 0.41 -34.86 0.92
C ARG A 36 -0.29 -34.46 2.22
N ARG A 37 0.42 -33.77 3.11
CA ARG A 37 -0.18 -33.16 4.29
C ARG A 37 -1.28 -32.29 3.73
N ALA A 38 -2.51 -32.65 4.07
CA ALA A 38 -3.69 -31.93 3.69
C ALA A 38 -3.59 -30.49 4.20
N GLN A 39 -3.07 -29.61 3.36
CA GLN A 39 -3.48 -28.21 3.30
C GLN A 39 -4.49 -28.09 2.16
N ALA A 40 -5.56 -28.86 2.23
CA ALA A 40 -6.82 -28.37 1.68
C ALA A 40 -7.34 -27.39 2.73
N GLY A 41 -6.83 -26.15 2.72
CA GLY A 41 -7.60 -25.06 3.29
C GLY A 41 -8.95 -25.13 2.60
N MET A 42 -10.04 -25.28 3.35
CA MET A 42 -11.39 -25.21 2.76
C MET A 42 -11.43 -23.94 1.91
N GLU A 43 -11.53 -24.09 0.59
CA GLU A 43 -11.75 -22.96 -0.30
C GLU A 43 -12.99 -22.23 0.21
N MET A 44 -12.84 -20.96 0.58
CA MET A 44 -13.97 -20.19 1.08
C MET A 44 -15.01 -20.02 -0.04
N ASP A 45 -16.29 -20.08 0.33
CA ASP A 45 -17.36 -19.82 -0.62
C ASP A 45 -17.16 -18.40 -1.21
N LYS A 46 -17.20 -18.30 -2.54
CA LYS A 46 -17.02 -17.03 -3.27
C LYS A 46 -17.96 -15.92 -2.80
N LYS A 47 -19.12 -16.28 -2.24
CA LYS A 47 -20.08 -15.31 -1.65
C LYS A 47 -19.56 -14.61 -0.40
N GLU A 48 -18.58 -15.18 0.28
CA GLU A 48 -17.99 -14.61 1.49
C GLU A 48 -16.80 -13.68 1.21
N LEU A 49 -16.35 -13.63 -0.03
CA LEU A 49 -15.20 -12.84 -0.45
C LEU A 49 -15.63 -11.43 -0.85
N ASN A 50 -14.76 -10.45 -0.60
CA ASN A 50 -14.92 -9.13 -1.19
C ASN A 50 -14.83 -9.26 -2.71
N PRO A 51 -15.86 -8.84 -3.49
CA PRO A 51 -15.85 -8.98 -4.95
C PRO A 51 -14.71 -8.23 -5.64
N ALA A 52 -14.14 -7.21 -4.98
CA ALA A 52 -12.98 -6.47 -5.46
C ALA A 52 -11.65 -7.23 -5.35
N LEU A 53 -11.62 -8.34 -4.61
CA LEU A 53 -10.42 -9.16 -4.40
C LEU A 53 -10.58 -10.55 -5.01
N SER A 54 -9.46 -11.20 -5.33
CA SER A 54 -9.45 -12.60 -5.78
C SER A 54 -8.25 -13.37 -5.19
N GLY A 55 -8.32 -14.69 -5.27
CA GLY A 55 -7.24 -15.58 -4.82
C GLY A 55 -6.94 -15.50 -3.32
N GLU A 56 -5.70 -15.82 -2.96
CA GLU A 56 -5.29 -15.97 -1.56
C GLU A 56 -5.44 -14.68 -0.73
N LEU A 57 -5.26 -13.51 -1.34
CA LEU A 57 -5.48 -12.23 -0.66
C LEU A 57 -6.95 -12.03 -0.27
N ALA A 58 -7.89 -12.39 -1.16
CA ALA A 58 -9.31 -12.30 -0.83
C ALA A 58 -9.66 -13.16 0.39
N GLU A 59 -9.09 -14.37 0.45
CA GLU A 59 -9.33 -15.30 1.56
C GLU A 59 -8.77 -14.76 2.88
N VAL A 60 -7.53 -14.26 2.87
CA VAL A 60 -6.93 -13.64 4.07
C VAL A 60 -7.77 -12.44 4.53
N MET A 61 -8.16 -11.54 3.62
CA MET A 61 -8.94 -10.35 3.99
C MET A 61 -10.34 -10.69 4.53
N ALA A 62 -10.99 -11.73 3.98
CA ALA A 62 -12.28 -12.19 4.49
C ALA A 62 -12.18 -12.90 5.86
N LEU A 63 -11.05 -13.55 6.17
CA LEU A 63 -10.79 -14.03 7.54
C LEU A 63 -10.60 -12.86 8.51
N LEU A 64 -9.88 -11.80 8.10
CA LEU A 64 -9.66 -10.61 8.93
C LEU A 64 -10.95 -9.83 9.19
N SER A 65 -11.87 -9.75 8.21
CA SER A 65 -13.17 -9.09 8.40
C SER A 65 -14.08 -9.83 9.39
N LYS A 66 -13.90 -11.16 9.51
CA LYS A 66 -14.57 -12.02 10.50
C LYS A 66 -13.82 -12.15 11.83
N ASP A 67 -12.77 -11.34 12.04
CA ASP A 67 -11.92 -11.34 13.23
C ASP A 67 -11.19 -12.68 13.50
N LYS A 68 -11.04 -13.54 12.47
CA LYS A 68 -10.30 -14.80 12.54
C LYS A 68 -8.79 -14.58 12.32
N VAL A 69 -8.20 -13.72 13.15
CA VAL A 69 -6.83 -13.20 12.95
C VAL A 69 -5.76 -14.29 12.91
N ALA A 70 -5.83 -15.29 13.80
CA ALA A 70 -4.84 -16.37 13.85
C ALA A 70 -4.86 -17.25 12.60
N GLU A 71 -6.04 -17.48 12.01
CA GLU A 71 -6.19 -18.26 10.79
C GLU A 71 -5.68 -17.47 9.58
N ALA A 72 -6.02 -16.17 9.50
CA ALA A 72 -5.52 -15.27 8.48
C ALA A 72 -3.98 -15.19 8.48
N LEU A 73 -3.37 -15.07 9.67
CA LEU A 73 -1.92 -15.01 9.83
C LEU A 73 -1.26 -16.30 9.36
N ARG A 74 -1.75 -17.47 9.79
CA ARG A 74 -1.22 -18.77 9.36
C ARG A 74 -1.28 -18.93 7.84
N ARG A 75 -2.39 -18.50 7.22
CA ARG A 75 -2.53 -18.56 5.76
C ARG A 75 -1.56 -17.62 5.04
N ALA A 76 -1.45 -16.38 5.50
CA ALA A 76 -0.52 -15.42 4.93
C ALA A 76 0.96 -15.85 5.09
N GLN A 77 1.31 -16.47 6.22
CA GLN A 77 2.63 -17.05 6.45
C GLN A 77 2.92 -18.21 5.48
N ALA A 78 1.99 -19.15 5.32
CA ALA A 78 2.14 -20.24 4.36
C ALA A 78 2.30 -19.74 2.91
N TRP A 79 1.50 -18.74 2.50
CA TRP A 79 1.64 -18.11 1.18
C TRP A 79 3.02 -17.46 1.01
N ARG A 80 3.49 -16.74 2.03
CA ARG A 80 4.83 -16.12 2.02
C ARG A 80 5.95 -17.16 1.95
N GLU A 81 5.82 -18.30 2.62
CA GLU A 81 6.80 -19.39 2.57
C GLU A 81 6.85 -20.04 1.18
N GLU A 82 5.70 -20.25 0.55
CA GLU A 82 5.60 -20.81 -0.81
C GLU A 82 6.11 -19.83 -1.88
N LYS A 83 5.76 -18.55 -1.76
CA LYS A 83 6.04 -17.50 -2.76
C LYS A 83 6.70 -16.29 -2.10
N PRO A 84 7.99 -16.39 -1.69
CA PRO A 84 8.68 -15.32 -0.97
C PRO A 84 8.92 -14.04 -1.79
N GLY A 85 8.76 -14.08 -3.12
CA GLY A 85 8.84 -12.90 -3.98
C GLY A 85 7.49 -12.21 -4.23
N ASP A 86 6.37 -12.78 -3.78
CA ASP A 86 5.04 -12.26 -4.06
C ASP A 86 4.71 -11.07 -3.16
N VAL A 87 4.46 -9.91 -3.79
CA VAL A 87 4.08 -8.67 -3.11
C VAL A 87 2.77 -8.85 -2.35
N LEU A 88 1.80 -9.58 -2.89
CA LEU A 88 0.49 -9.75 -2.25
C LEU A 88 0.58 -10.69 -1.04
N ALA A 89 1.51 -11.66 -1.03
CA ALA A 89 1.80 -12.47 0.15
C ALA A 89 2.36 -11.61 1.29
N LEU A 90 3.25 -10.66 0.98
CA LEU A 90 3.76 -9.69 1.95
C LEU A 90 2.69 -8.74 2.48
N VAL A 91 1.80 -8.28 1.59
CA VAL A 91 0.64 -7.46 1.97
C VAL A 91 -0.26 -8.25 2.92
N ALA A 92 -0.65 -9.47 2.56
CA ALA A 92 -1.49 -10.33 3.38
C ALA A 92 -0.88 -10.58 4.77
N LEU A 93 0.43 -10.83 4.83
CA LEU A 93 1.14 -11.04 6.09
C LEU A 93 1.13 -9.77 6.95
N GLY A 94 1.43 -8.62 6.35
CA GLY A 94 1.42 -7.34 7.05
C GLY A 94 0.02 -6.96 7.56
N GLU A 95 -1.04 -7.15 6.77
CA GLU A 95 -2.43 -6.88 7.16
C GLU A 95 -2.85 -7.76 8.34
N ALA A 96 -2.50 -9.05 8.32
CA ALA A 96 -2.79 -9.96 9.41
C ALA A 96 -2.04 -9.60 10.71
N LEU A 97 -0.76 -9.23 10.60
CA LEU A 97 0.06 -8.77 11.73
C LEU A 97 -0.44 -7.43 12.30
N GLU A 98 -0.88 -6.51 11.45
CA GLU A 98 -1.53 -5.27 11.87
C GLU A 98 -2.80 -5.54 12.67
N LYS A 99 -3.68 -6.39 12.14
CA LYS A 99 -4.93 -6.77 12.82
C LYS A 99 -4.67 -7.48 14.16
N GLN A 100 -3.54 -8.21 14.27
CA GLN A 100 -3.08 -8.81 15.53
C GLN A 100 -2.49 -7.78 16.52
N GLY A 101 -2.15 -6.58 16.07
CA GLY A 101 -1.45 -5.56 16.87
C GLY A 101 0.07 -5.69 16.86
N ASN A 102 0.65 -6.62 16.10
CA ASN A 102 2.10 -6.78 15.98
C ASN A 102 2.69 -5.85 14.91
N LEU A 103 2.61 -4.55 15.18
CA LEU A 103 2.97 -3.50 14.23
C LEU A 103 4.46 -3.51 13.83
N ARG A 104 5.35 -4.03 14.70
CA ARG A 104 6.78 -4.15 14.38
C ARG A 104 7.03 -5.21 13.31
N GLU A 105 6.38 -6.37 13.41
CA GLU A 105 6.50 -7.41 12.38
C GLU A 105 5.76 -7.02 11.10
N ALA A 106 4.61 -6.35 11.21
CA ALA A 106 3.93 -5.78 10.04
C ALA A 106 4.85 -4.83 9.26
N SER A 107 5.60 -3.96 9.97
CA SER A 107 6.60 -3.09 9.37
C SER A 107 7.69 -3.88 8.62
N ARG A 108 8.15 -5.02 9.16
CA ARG A 108 9.11 -5.90 8.46
C ARG A 108 8.52 -6.55 7.22
N ALA A 109 7.27 -6.99 7.27
CA ALA A 109 6.57 -7.56 6.12
C ALA A 109 6.46 -6.54 4.98
N TYR A 110 6.02 -5.31 5.26
CA TYR A 110 5.97 -4.27 4.23
C TYR A 110 7.35 -3.79 3.79
N GLY A 111 8.30 -3.66 4.72
CA GLY A 111 9.69 -3.31 4.41
C GLY A 111 10.35 -4.30 3.44
N SER A 112 9.96 -5.57 3.50
CA SER A 112 10.45 -6.59 2.56
C SER A 112 10.06 -6.28 1.09
N ILE A 113 8.99 -5.52 0.84
CA ILE A 113 8.63 -5.07 -0.50
C ILE A 113 9.71 -4.11 -1.04
N ILE A 114 10.23 -3.22 -0.19
CA ILE A 114 11.31 -2.29 -0.53
C ILE A 114 12.60 -3.05 -0.84
N ASP A 115 12.93 -4.05 -0.02
CA ASP A 115 14.15 -4.85 -0.18
C ASP A 115 14.13 -5.69 -1.47
N LEU A 116 12.97 -6.25 -1.83
CA LEU A 116 12.81 -7.06 -3.04
C LEU A 116 12.73 -6.21 -4.32
N PHE A 117 12.21 -4.99 -4.21
CA PHE A 117 11.95 -4.11 -5.37
C PHE A 117 12.50 -2.69 -5.18
N PRO A 118 13.82 -2.51 -4.93
CA PRO A 118 14.39 -1.21 -4.56
C PRO A 118 14.37 -0.19 -5.71
N THR A 119 14.19 -0.63 -6.95
CA THR A 119 14.17 0.21 -8.16
C THR A 119 12.79 0.36 -8.79
N ARG A 120 11.73 0.01 -8.04
CA ARG A 120 10.34 0.12 -8.47
C ARG A 120 9.64 1.22 -7.69
N ALA A 121 9.67 2.44 -8.22
CA ALA A 121 9.11 3.61 -7.56
C ALA A 121 7.64 3.44 -7.13
N ASP A 122 6.84 2.71 -7.91
CA ASP A 122 5.46 2.32 -7.59
C ASP A 122 5.38 1.43 -6.34
N LEU A 123 6.24 0.42 -6.23
CA LEU A 123 6.29 -0.48 -5.07
C LEU A 123 6.93 0.18 -3.84
N LEU A 124 7.89 1.09 -4.03
CA LEU A 124 8.43 1.92 -2.96
C LEU A 124 7.33 2.79 -2.33
N ARG A 125 6.51 3.45 -3.16
CA ARG A 125 5.36 4.24 -2.67
C ARG A 125 4.33 3.35 -2.00
N PHE A 126 3.97 2.23 -2.61
CA PHE A 126 2.97 1.32 -2.05
C PHE A 126 3.38 0.74 -0.70
N ALA A 127 4.64 0.33 -0.53
CA ALA A 127 5.18 -0.08 0.76
C ALA A 127 5.18 1.07 1.76
N GLY A 128 5.60 2.27 1.32
CA GLY A 128 5.54 3.50 2.12
C GLY A 128 4.14 3.79 2.66
N TYR A 129 3.09 3.68 1.84
CA TYR A 129 1.70 3.91 2.24
C TYR A 129 1.28 3.02 3.40
N ARG A 130 1.74 1.76 3.40
CA ARG A 130 1.45 0.78 4.45
C ARG A 130 2.27 1.03 5.70
N LEU A 131 3.55 1.37 5.56
CA LEU A 131 4.42 1.75 6.67
C LEU A 131 3.94 3.02 7.38
N ASP A 132 3.47 4.02 6.62
CA ASP A 132 2.90 5.26 7.16
C ASP A 132 1.63 5.05 7.98
N ARG A 133 0.83 4.05 7.63
CA ARG A 133 -0.41 3.68 8.34
C ARG A 133 -0.12 3.13 9.74
N LEU A 134 1.02 2.47 9.93
CA LEU A 134 1.39 1.86 11.22
C LEU A 134 1.59 2.89 12.36
N ASN A 135 1.82 4.16 12.00
CA ASN A 135 2.08 5.24 12.96
C ASN A 135 3.19 4.91 13.97
N LEU A 136 4.23 4.18 13.53
CA LEU A 136 5.43 3.89 14.29
C LEU A 136 6.59 4.74 13.76
N ASP A 137 7.35 5.41 14.64
CA ASP A 137 8.49 6.25 14.22
C ASP A 137 9.48 5.48 13.31
N ALA A 138 9.83 4.24 13.67
CA ALA A 138 10.73 3.41 12.87
C ALA A 138 10.15 3.11 11.47
N ALA A 139 8.85 2.81 11.37
CA ALA A 139 8.19 2.57 10.09
C ALA A 139 8.11 3.86 9.24
N GLN A 140 7.82 4.99 9.88
CA GLN A 140 7.76 6.30 9.22
C GLN A 140 9.13 6.74 8.66
N LYS A 141 10.24 6.43 9.36
CA LYS A 141 11.60 6.67 8.82
C LYS A 141 11.83 5.90 7.53
N ILE A 142 11.42 4.63 7.51
CA ILE A 142 11.55 3.76 6.33
C ILE A 142 10.64 4.27 5.20
N ALA A 143 9.40 4.68 5.51
CA ALA A 143 8.49 5.26 4.53
C ALA A 143 9.07 6.53 3.88
N VAL A 144 9.61 7.46 4.68
CA VAL A 144 10.27 8.68 4.17
C VAL A 144 11.44 8.35 3.25
N ASP A 145 12.29 7.39 3.61
CA ASP A 145 13.40 6.94 2.75
C ASP A 145 12.89 6.33 1.43
N ALA A 146 11.85 5.48 1.50
CA ALA A 146 11.22 4.89 0.32
C ALA A 146 10.63 5.96 -0.61
N TYR A 147 9.96 6.99 -0.07
CA TYR A 147 9.44 8.09 -0.88
C TYR A 147 10.54 8.96 -1.46
N LYS A 148 11.63 9.24 -0.73
CA LYS A 148 12.80 9.95 -1.28
C LYS A 148 13.39 9.19 -2.47
N LYS A 149 13.55 7.87 -2.35
CA LYS A 149 13.99 7.00 -3.45
C LYS A 149 13.01 7.02 -4.63
N ALA A 150 11.70 6.98 -4.36
CA ALA A 150 10.67 7.06 -5.40
C ALA A 150 10.68 8.42 -6.13
N VAL A 151 10.88 9.53 -5.42
CA VAL A 151 11.08 10.87 -5.99
C VAL A 151 12.32 10.90 -6.89
N ALA A 152 13.45 10.35 -6.43
CA ALA A 152 14.69 10.32 -7.21
C ALA A 152 14.56 9.48 -8.49
N GLN A 153 13.83 8.36 -8.43
CA GLN A 153 13.62 7.48 -9.59
C GLN A 153 12.62 8.06 -10.61
N ARG A 154 11.59 8.75 -10.11
CA ARG A 154 10.47 9.29 -10.91
C ARG A 154 10.10 10.69 -10.41
N PRO A 155 10.94 11.70 -10.70
CA PRO A 155 10.63 13.08 -10.34
C PRO A 155 9.40 13.61 -11.08
N ASP A 156 9.10 13.03 -12.25
CA ASP A 156 7.90 13.26 -13.07
C ASP A 156 6.62 12.64 -12.50
N HIS A 157 6.67 11.97 -11.33
CA HIS A 157 5.51 11.36 -10.71
C HIS A 157 5.05 12.16 -9.47
N PRO A 158 3.87 12.81 -9.52
CA PRO A 158 3.46 13.73 -8.47
C PRO A 158 3.17 13.06 -7.13
N GLY A 159 2.67 11.81 -7.16
CA GLY A 159 2.36 11.05 -5.96
C GLY A 159 3.57 10.90 -5.01
N SER A 160 4.80 10.85 -5.55
CA SER A 160 6.02 10.71 -4.74
C SER A 160 6.29 11.94 -3.88
N HIS A 161 6.17 13.15 -4.47
CA HIS A 161 6.41 14.41 -3.78
C HIS A 161 5.39 14.64 -2.67
N ARG A 162 4.11 14.38 -2.99
CA ARG A 162 3.01 14.47 -2.03
C ARG A 162 3.18 13.50 -0.87
N ALA A 163 3.46 12.24 -1.17
CA ALA A 163 3.64 11.21 -0.14
C ALA A 163 4.81 11.54 0.79
N LEU A 164 5.94 11.98 0.23
CA LEU A 164 7.10 12.45 0.99
C LEU A 164 6.73 13.60 1.92
N ALA A 165 6.08 14.64 1.40
CA ALA A 165 5.71 15.82 2.16
C ALA A 165 4.78 15.48 3.34
N MET A 166 3.72 14.71 3.10
CA MET A 166 2.76 14.34 4.16
C MET A 166 3.40 13.45 5.23
N ALA A 167 4.31 12.54 4.83
CA ALA A 167 5.06 11.73 5.79
C ALA A 167 6.02 12.59 6.65
N LEU A 168 6.66 13.60 6.05
CA LEU A 168 7.51 14.56 6.78
C LEU A 168 6.70 15.43 7.76
N VAL A 169 5.49 15.87 7.37
CA VAL A 169 4.57 16.57 8.30
C VAL A 169 4.22 15.71 9.50
N LYS A 170 3.88 14.43 9.30
CA LYS A 170 3.56 13.49 10.39
C LYS A 170 4.72 13.31 11.38
N ARG A 171 5.96 13.53 10.91
CA ARG A 171 7.19 13.50 11.73
C ARG A 171 7.57 14.86 12.33
N GLY A 172 6.81 15.91 12.06
CA GLY A 172 7.10 17.28 12.50
C GLY A 172 8.22 17.97 11.70
N GLU A 173 8.68 17.36 10.61
CA GLU A 173 9.75 17.88 9.74
C GLU A 173 9.17 18.87 8.71
N HIS A 174 8.46 19.90 9.19
CA HIS A 174 7.64 20.80 8.37
C HIS A 174 8.41 21.57 7.30
N ALA A 175 9.62 22.05 7.61
CA ALA A 175 10.44 22.75 6.63
C ALA A 175 10.81 21.82 5.45
N ALA A 176 11.23 20.58 5.75
CA ALA A 176 11.53 19.59 4.73
C ALA A 176 10.29 19.18 3.92
N ALA A 177 9.12 19.09 4.57
CA ALA A 177 7.86 18.85 3.89
C ALA A 177 7.52 19.97 2.89
N PHE A 178 7.74 21.22 3.29
CA PHE A 178 7.54 22.39 2.44
C PHE A 178 8.47 22.34 1.22
N GLU A 179 9.76 22.05 1.42
CA GLU A 179 10.71 21.90 0.30
C GLU A 179 10.32 20.76 -0.66
N ALA A 180 9.83 19.63 -0.14
CA ALA A 180 9.40 18.51 -0.99
C ALA A 180 8.25 18.91 -1.93
N LEU A 181 7.32 19.74 -1.46
CA LEU A 181 6.21 20.25 -2.30
C LEU A 181 6.68 21.33 -3.27
N VAL A 182 7.56 22.24 -2.85
CA VAL A 182 8.18 23.23 -3.75
C VAL A 182 8.95 22.53 -4.88
N TYR A 183 9.71 21.48 -4.55
CA TYR A 183 10.41 20.67 -5.54
C TYR A 183 9.44 19.98 -6.51
N GLY A 184 8.33 19.44 -6.01
CA GLY A 184 7.26 18.87 -6.83
C GLY A 184 6.61 19.89 -7.76
N LEU A 185 6.27 21.08 -7.25
CA LEU A 185 5.66 22.16 -8.05
C LEU A 185 6.56 22.64 -9.20
N ALA A 186 7.88 22.54 -9.03
CA ALA A 186 8.86 22.86 -10.06
C ALA A 186 9.01 21.78 -11.15
N GLN A 187 8.40 20.60 -10.99
CA GLN A 187 8.49 19.53 -11.99
C GLN A 187 7.52 19.74 -13.14
N ASN A 188 7.91 19.22 -14.31
CA ASN A 188 7.04 19.11 -15.47
C ASN A 188 6.33 17.76 -15.46
N TYR A 189 5.02 17.78 -15.19
CA TYR A 189 4.22 16.57 -15.17
C TYR A 189 3.62 16.27 -16.56
N PRO A 190 3.60 15.00 -16.99
CA PRO A 190 2.88 14.59 -18.20
C PRO A 190 1.41 15.00 -18.15
N SER A 191 0.80 15.25 -19.31
CA SER A 191 -0.61 15.70 -19.44
C SER A 191 -1.63 14.75 -18.79
N ARG A 192 -1.25 13.48 -18.60
CA ARG A 192 -2.05 12.47 -17.90
C ARG A 192 -2.26 12.73 -16.40
N PHE A 193 -1.61 13.75 -15.82
CA PHE A 193 -1.82 14.17 -14.43
C PHE A 193 -2.54 15.54 -14.35
N PRO A 194 -3.80 15.65 -14.82
CA PRO A 194 -4.53 16.90 -14.75
C PRO A 194 -4.74 17.32 -13.29
N GLY A 195 -4.78 18.63 -13.02
CA GLY A 195 -5.09 19.16 -11.69
C GLY A 195 -4.01 18.99 -10.62
N VAL A 196 -2.90 18.30 -10.90
CA VAL A 196 -1.88 18.02 -9.88
C VAL A 196 -1.21 19.26 -9.31
N GLN A 197 -1.01 20.29 -10.14
CA GLN A 197 -0.49 21.58 -9.72
C GLN A 197 -1.40 22.24 -8.66
N ARG A 198 -2.72 22.06 -8.77
CA ARG A 198 -3.68 22.53 -7.76
C ARG A 198 -3.52 21.73 -6.47
N ILE A 199 -3.49 20.40 -6.54
CA ILE A 199 -3.35 19.51 -5.37
C ILE A 199 -2.08 19.85 -4.59
N LEU A 200 -0.94 19.98 -5.27
CA LEU A 200 0.34 20.31 -4.64
C LEU A 200 0.36 21.71 -4.00
N ARG A 201 -0.30 22.70 -4.61
CA ARG A 201 -0.42 24.06 -4.01
C ARG A 201 -1.31 24.07 -2.78
N GLU A 202 -2.42 23.33 -2.80
CA GLU A 202 -3.30 23.21 -1.63
C GLU A 202 -2.60 22.45 -0.50
N ASP A 203 -1.88 21.37 -0.81
CA ASP A 203 -1.03 20.66 0.15
C ASP A 203 0.07 21.58 0.71
N LEU A 204 0.68 22.44 -0.12
CA LEU A 204 1.68 23.41 0.32
C LEU A 204 1.09 24.41 1.31
N GLY A 205 -0.15 24.85 1.07
CA GLY A 205 -0.93 25.68 2.00
C GLY A 205 -1.14 25.02 3.37
N LEU A 206 -1.52 23.73 3.38
CA LEU A 206 -1.66 22.96 4.62
C LEU A 206 -0.34 22.81 5.37
N VAL A 207 0.74 22.46 4.65
CA VAL A 207 2.08 22.31 5.24
C VAL A 207 2.59 23.64 5.79
N ALA A 208 2.38 24.74 5.07
CA ALA A 208 2.73 26.08 5.54
C ALA A 208 1.96 26.43 6.83
N ALA A 209 0.65 26.18 6.89
CA ALA A 209 -0.14 26.41 8.10
C ALA A 209 0.39 25.60 9.29
N ALA A 210 0.71 24.31 9.08
CA ALA A 210 1.32 23.46 10.11
C ALA A 210 2.70 23.96 10.54
N TRP A 211 3.53 24.38 9.58
CA TRP A 211 4.85 24.95 9.87
C TRP A 211 4.76 26.24 10.67
N MET A 212 3.88 27.17 10.29
CA MET A 212 3.67 28.43 11.01
C MET A 212 3.14 28.21 12.42
N ARG A 213 2.31 27.17 12.63
CA ARG A 213 1.87 26.75 13.97
C ARG A 213 3.06 26.25 14.81
N ALA A 214 3.94 25.45 14.22
CA ALA A 214 5.10 24.87 14.90
C ALA A 214 6.21 25.90 15.16
N ASP A 215 6.40 26.87 14.27
CA ASP A 215 7.38 27.96 14.41
C ASP A 215 6.78 29.33 14.03
N PRO A 216 6.04 29.97 14.95
CA PRO A 216 5.41 31.27 14.69
C PRO A 216 6.41 32.40 14.42
N LYS A 217 7.68 32.25 14.83
CA LYS A 217 8.71 33.28 14.62
C LYS A 217 9.10 33.40 13.15
N GLN A 218 8.96 32.33 12.38
CA GLN A 218 9.22 32.30 10.94
C GLN A 218 7.96 32.57 10.10
N ALA A 219 6.81 32.88 10.72
CA ALA A 219 5.52 32.96 10.03
C ALA A 219 5.53 33.86 8.79
N GLU A 220 6.08 35.07 8.89
CA GLU A 220 6.16 35.99 7.75
C GLU A 220 7.05 35.45 6.61
N GLN A 221 8.17 34.80 6.95
CA GLN A 221 9.06 34.21 5.97
C GLN A 221 8.36 33.04 5.27
N ILE A 222 7.70 32.16 6.03
CA ILE A 222 6.95 31.03 5.49
C ILE A 222 5.85 31.52 4.55
N GLN A 223 5.11 32.57 4.95
CA GLN A 223 4.05 33.14 4.13
C GLN A 223 4.57 33.75 2.82
N ARG A 224 5.72 34.46 2.84
CA ARG A 224 6.35 34.95 1.61
C ARG A 224 6.74 33.80 0.68
N ARG A 225 7.42 32.78 1.21
CA ARG A 225 7.83 31.59 0.44
C ARG A 225 6.63 30.84 -0.15
N LEU A 226 5.53 30.76 0.59
CA LEU A 226 4.29 30.15 0.13
C LEU A 226 3.72 30.90 -1.08
N GLN A 227 3.68 32.24 -1.01
CA GLN A 227 3.22 33.08 -2.11
C GLN A 227 4.13 32.96 -3.34
N GLU A 228 5.45 32.97 -3.15
CA GLU A 228 6.45 32.79 -4.22
C GLU A 228 6.29 31.44 -4.95
N ALA A 229 5.96 30.37 -4.20
CA ALA A 229 5.67 29.05 -4.76
C ALA A 229 4.25 28.92 -5.36
N GLY A 230 3.46 30.01 -5.35
CA GLY A 230 2.09 30.04 -5.88
C GLY A 230 1.06 29.31 -5.03
N GLY A 231 1.36 29.03 -3.76
CA GLY A 231 0.41 28.49 -2.79
C GLY A 231 -0.41 29.58 -2.10
N ALA A 232 -1.49 29.15 -1.45
CA ALA A 232 -2.31 30.00 -0.58
C ALA A 232 -2.42 29.34 0.79
N LEU A 233 -2.38 30.14 1.85
CA LEU A 233 -2.49 29.61 3.22
C LEU A 233 -3.89 29.03 3.41
N ASP A 234 -3.96 27.75 3.82
CA ASP A 234 -5.23 27.21 4.30
C ASP A 234 -5.44 27.70 5.74
N ALA A 235 -6.42 28.58 5.92
CA ALA A 235 -6.74 29.22 7.18
C ALA A 235 -8.16 28.84 7.67
N GLN A 236 -8.78 27.85 7.04
CA GLN A 236 -10.12 27.39 7.39
C GLN A 236 -10.08 25.89 7.67
N PRO A 237 -10.94 25.36 8.55
CA PRO A 237 -11.06 23.92 8.69
C PRO A 237 -11.40 23.29 7.35
N SER A 238 -10.86 22.10 7.09
CA SER A 238 -11.16 21.35 5.88
C SER A 238 -11.05 19.85 6.12
N LEU A 239 -11.84 19.07 5.37
CA LEU A 239 -11.71 17.62 5.28
C LEU A 239 -11.41 17.25 3.82
N ARG A 240 -10.26 16.64 3.59
CA ARG A 240 -9.77 16.29 2.26
C ARG A 240 -9.59 14.78 2.16
N PHE A 241 -9.97 14.23 1.01
CA PHE A 241 -9.77 12.85 0.64
C PHE A 241 -8.92 12.85 -0.62
N VAL A 242 -7.75 12.23 -0.57
CA VAL A 242 -6.87 12.15 -1.73
C VAL A 242 -6.64 10.69 -2.08
N LEU A 243 -7.20 10.28 -3.21
CA LEU A 243 -7.06 8.95 -3.76
C LEU A 243 -5.84 8.94 -4.69
N ASN A 244 -4.86 8.09 -4.40
CA ASN A 244 -3.71 7.82 -5.24
C ASN A 244 -3.73 6.34 -5.64
N TRP A 245 -3.47 6.02 -6.91
CA TRP A 245 -3.21 4.65 -7.37
C TRP A 245 -1.94 4.57 -8.21
N GLU A 246 -1.28 3.42 -8.15
CA GLU A 246 0.14 3.24 -8.53
C GLU A 246 0.36 2.35 -9.76
N THR A 247 -0.72 1.87 -10.36
CA THR A 247 -0.66 0.89 -11.45
C THR A 247 -1.06 1.57 -12.76
N ASP A 248 -0.20 1.45 -13.76
CA ASP A 248 -0.42 2.02 -15.09
C ASP A 248 -1.62 1.36 -15.81
N ALA A 249 -2.24 2.11 -16.73
CA ALA A 249 -3.40 1.68 -17.52
C ALA A 249 -4.64 1.28 -16.70
N ASN A 250 -4.74 1.75 -15.45
CA ASN A 250 -5.93 1.62 -14.62
C ASN A 250 -6.77 2.90 -14.68
N ASP A 251 -8.07 2.71 -14.56
CA ASP A 251 -9.05 3.78 -14.41
C ASP A 251 -9.82 3.51 -13.12
N VAL A 252 -9.71 4.46 -12.18
CA VAL A 252 -10.26 4.34 -10.83
C VAL A 252 -11.08 5.58 -10.55
N ASP A 253 -12.40 5.45 -10.61
CA ASP A 253 -13.28 6.56 -10.24
C ASP A 253 -13.41 6.62 -8.72
N PHE A 254 -13.22 7.80 -8.16
CA PHE A 254 -13.50 8.04 -6.76
C PHE A 254 -14.96 8.45 -6.53
N HIS A 255 -15.66 7.66 -5.72
CA HIS A 255 -17.04 7.91 -5.32
C HIS A 255 -17.12 8.28 -3.84
N ILE A 256 -17.86 9.34 -3.53
CA ILE A 256 -18.12 9.77 -2.15
C ILE A 256 -19.61 9.93 -1.94
N HIS A 257 -20.11 9.32 -0.87
CA HIS A 257 -21.49 9.41 -0.43
C HIS A 257 -21.57 10.12 0.92
N ASP A 258 -22.61 10.90 1.14
CA ASP A 258 -22.89 11.54 2.42
C ASP A 258 -24.17 10.99 3.07
N ALA A 259 -24.40 11.33 4.35
CA ALA A 259 -25.57 10.88 5.09
C ALA A 259 -26.89 11.51 4.64
N ARG A 260 -26.85 12.53 3.78
CA ARG A 260 -28.05 13.17 3.20
C ARG A 260 -28.46 12.52 1.88
N GLY A 261 -27.80 11.42 1.49
CA GLY A 261 -28.04 10.72 0.23
C GLY A 261 -27.34 11.35 -0.96
N GLY A 262 -26.42 12.29 -0.74
CA GLY A 262 -25.60 12.87 -1.80
C GLY A 262 -24.58 11.85 -2.32
N HIS A 263 -24.26 11.95 -3.61
CA HIS A 263 -23.25 11.14 -4.29
C HIS A 263 -22.41 12.03 -5.20
N ALA A 264 -21.11 12.12 -4.92
CA ALA A 264 -20.15 12.81 -5.75
C ALA A 264 -19.22 11.82 -6.45
N TYR A 265 -19.02 12.02 -7.75
CA TYR A 265 -18.16 11.23 -8.64
C TYR A 265 -17.90 12.04 -9.92
N TYR A 266 -17.12 11.52 -10.87
CA TYR A 266 -16.62 12.29 -12.03
C TYR A 266 -17.70 13.12 -12.77
N SER A 267 -18.90 12.57 -13.00
CA SER A 267 -19.96 13.26 -13.76
C SER A 267 -20.84 14.17 -12.90
N SER A 268 -20.79 14.02 -11.58
CA SER A 268 -21.47 14.85 -10.59
C SER A 268 -20.49 15.17 -9.46
N PRO A 269 -19.51 16.05 -9.68
CA PRO A 269 -18.35 16.18 -8.80
C PRO A 269 -18.65 16.86 -7.46
N THR A 270 -19.88 17.32 -7.21
CA THR A 270 -20.22 18.10 -6.02
C THR A 270 -21.28 17.43 -5.17
N LEU A 271 -21.16 17.55 -3.85
CA LEU A 271 -22.24 17.20 -2.92
C LEU A 271 -23.08 18.44 -2.59
N GLY A 272 -24.41 18.29 -2.55
CA GLY A 272 -25.30 19.34 -2.06
C GLY A 272 -25.07 19.70 -0.58
N SER A 273 -24.45 18.80 0.19
CA SER A 273 -24.03 19.06 1.57
C SER A 273 -22.72 19.85 1.70
N GLY A 274 -22.05 20.13 0.58
CA GLY A 274 -20.74 20.75 0.52
C GLY A 274 -19.64 19.74 0.18
N GLY A 275 -18.74 20.16 -0.70
CA GLY A 275 -17.59 19.38 -1.13
C GLY A 275 -17.49 19.27 -2.65
N THR A 276 -16.28 19.13 -3.16
CA THR A 276 -16.02 19.07 -4.60
C THR A 276 -14.88 18.10 -4.91
N LEU A 277 -15.14 17.20 -5.86
CA LEU A 277 -14.17 16.34 -6.52
C LEU A 277 -13.51 17.13 -7.64
N TYR A 278 -12.19 17.06 -7.71
CA TYR A 278 -11.43 17.63 -8.80
C TYR A 278 -10.16 16.82 -9.04
N ALA A 279 -9.48 17.13 -10.15
CA ALA A 279 -8.41 16.31 -10.70
C ALA A 279 -8.87 14.89 -11.04
N ASP A 280 -10.03 14.81 -11.71
CA ASP A 280 -10.56 13.58 -12.30
C ASP A 280 -9.58 13.04 -13.35
N VAL A 281 -8.91 11.92 -13.07
CA VAL A 281 -7.85 11.36 -13.92
C VAL A 281 -8.31 10.06 -14.55
N THR A 282 -8.85 10.15 -15.75
CA THR A 282 -9.34 9.00 -16.53
C THR A 282 -8.24 8.21 -17.26
N THR A 283 -6.96 8.59 -17.10
CA THR A 283 -5.83 7.97 -17.82
C THR A 283 -4.68 7.58 -16.89
N GLY A 284 -4.79 6.43 -16.24
CA GLY A 284 -3.63 5.72 -15.71
C GLY A 284 -3.37 5.90 -14.22
N TYR A 285 -2.94 7.06 -13.72
CA TYR A 285 -2.49 7.25 -12.32
C TYR A 285 -3.21 8.42 -11.65
N GLY A 286 -3.64 8.26 -10.40
CA GLY A 286 -4.12 9.37 -9.56
C GLY A 286 -3.01 10.42 -9.28
N PRO A 287 -3.32 11.57 -8.68
CA PRO A 287 -4.34 11.68 -7.62
C PRO A 287 -5.66 12.34 -8.02
N GLU A 288 -6.74 11.82 -7.45
CA GLU A 288 -8.04 12.49 -7.34
C GLU A 288 -8.21 13.08 -5.96
N CYS A 289 -8.76 14.30 -5.88
CA CYS A 289 -8.99 14.95 -4.60
C CYS A 289 -10.45 15.39 -4.44
N PHE A 290 -11.04 15.02 -3.31
CA PHE A 290 -12.30 15.57 -2.84
C PHE A 290 -12.05 16.43 -1.61
N THR A 291 -12.48 17.68 -1.65
CA THR A 291 -12.32 18.62 -0.52
C THR A 291 -13.66 19.11 -0.04
N ILE A 292 -13.89 19.02 1.27
CA ILE A 292 -15.04 19.58 1.98
C ILE A 292 -14.54 20.76 2.82
N PRO A 293 -14.93 22.00 2.48
CA PRO A 293 -14.64 23.16 3.31
C PRO A 293 -15.36 23.09 4.66
N GLY A 294 -14.74 23.64 5.69
CA GLY A 294 -15.23 23.60 7.06
C GLY A 294 -15.04 22.23 7.73
N ASN A 295 -15.82 22.00 8.79
CA ASN A 295 -15.68 20.80 9.62
C ASN A 295 -16.42 19.56 9.07
N GLY A 296 -17.03 19.65 7.89
CA GLY A 296 -17.99 18.67 7.40
C GLY A 296 -19.33 18.73 8.16
N GLY A 297 -20.43 18.55 7.44
CA GLY A 297 -21.79 18.71 7.97
C GLY A 297 -22.75 17.56 7.68
N ALA A 298 -22.28 16.52 6.97
CA ALA A 298 -23.11 15.42 6.49
C ALA A 298 -22.44 14.04 6.69
N PHE A 299 -21.72 13.89 7.80
CA PHE A 299 -21.18 12.59 8.20
C PHE A 299 -22.29 11.54 8.42
N PRO A 300 -22.00 10.23 8.21
CA PRO A 300 -20.74 9.71 7.69
C PRO A 300 -20.53 10.00 6.21
N TYR A 301 -19.27 10.13 5.82
CA TYR A 301 -18.86 10.12 4.41
C TYR A 301 -18.34 8.73 4.07
N ARG A 302 -19.00 8.02 3.14
CA ARG A 302 -18.55 6.71 2.65
C ARG A 302 -17.78 6.90 1.35
N MET A 303 -16.71 6.14 1.19
CA MET A 303 -15.80 6.23 0.05
C MET A 303 -15.78 4.89 -0.69
N GLU A 304 -15.86 4.95 -2.02
CA GLU A 304 -15.73 3.77 -2.87
C GLU A 304 -14.78 4.09 -4.03
N ALA A 305 -13.98 3.10 -4.44
CA ALA A 305 -13.17 3.18 -5.64
C ALA A 305 -13.74 2.19 -6.66
N HIS A 306 -14.16 2.69 -7.82
CA HIS A 306 -14.67 1.83 -8.89
C HIS A 306 -13.54 1.52 -9.88
N TYR A 307 -13.17 0.25 -9.98
CA TYR A 307 -12.02 -0.21 -10.75
C TYR A 307 -12.44 -0.72 -12.13
N TYR A 308 -12.32 0.09 -13.18
CA TYR A 308 -12.84 -0.29 -14.51
C TYR A 308 -11.97 -1.29 -15.25
N ARG A 309 -10.65 -1.16 -15.16
CA ARG A 309 -9.73 -1.96 -15.95
C ARG A 309 -8.47 -2.35 -15.20
N LYS A 310 -8.13 -3.62 -15.35
CA LYS A 310 -6.92 -4.28 -14.90
C LYS A 310 -5.75 -4.00 -15.83
N GLY A 311 -4.77 -3.29 -15.28
CA GLY A 311 -3.46 -3.08 -15.88
C GLY A 311 -2.59 -4.35 -15.85
N PRO A 312 -1.39 -4.27 -16.45
CA PRO A 312 -0.51 -5.43 -16.72
C PRO A 312 0.00 -6.14 -15.46
N MET A 313 -0.03 -5.48 -14.29
CA MET A 313 0.35 -6.10 -13.01
C MET A 313 -0.68 -7.11 -12.48
N GLY A 314 -1.88 -7.10 -13.04
CA GLY A 314 -2.93 -8.02 -12.63
C GLY A 314 -3.74 -7.57 -11.40
N TYR A 315 -3.42 -6.42 -10.82
CA TYR A 315 -4.16 -5.78 -9.74
C TYR A 315 -3.82 -4.28 -9.69
N GLY A 316 -4.76 -3.47 -9.22
CA GLY A 316 -4.56 -2.08 -8.85
C GLY A 316 -4.18 -1.97 -7.39
N MET A 317 -3.30 -1.03 -7.07
CA MET A 317 -2.92 -0.74 -5.69
C MET A 317 -2.78 0.76 -5.50
N GLY A 318 -3.06 1.22 -4.29
CA GLY A 318 -3.12 2.65 -4.01
C GLY A 318 -3.40 2.94 -2.55
N ARG A 319 -3.82 4.18 -2.30
CA ARG A 319 -4.20 4.67 -0.98
C ARG A 319 -5.23 5.79 -1.11
N VAL A 320 -6.23 5.79 -0.23
CA VAL A 320 -6.95 7.01 0.14
C VAL A 320 -6.30 7.58 1.40
N GLN A 321 -5.83 8.82 1.32
CA GLN A 321 -5.40 9.57 2.47
C GLN A 321 -6.48 10.58 2.84
N ILE A 322 -7.00 10.47 4.05
CA ILE A 322 -7.93 11.45 4.61
C ILE A 322 -7.10 12.42 5.45
N ILE A 323 -7.27 13.72 5.19
CA ILE A 323 -6.61 14.80 5.92
C ILE A 323 -7.70 15.68 6.51
N LYS A 324 -7.69 15.85 7.82
CA LYS A 324 -8.45 16.91 8.48
C LYS A 324 -7.52 18.03 8.89
N HIS A 325 -7.88 19.25 8.53
CA HIS A 325 -7.24 20.47 8.99
C HIS A 325 -8.17 21.24 9.91
N ASP A 326 -7.64 21.78 11.01
CA ASP A 326 -8.41 22.52 12.01
C ASP A 326 -8.53 24.04 11.72
N GLY A 327 -8.01 24.50 10.57
CA GLY A 327 -7.93 25.93 10.22
C GLY A 327 -6.82 26.70 10.94
N LYS A 328 -6.08 26.05 11.83
CA LYS A 328 -5.02 26.65 12.67
C LYS A 328 -3.69 25.92 12.51
N GLY A 329 -3.53 25.13 11.44
CA GLY A 329 -2.32 24.35 11.15
C GLY A 329 -2.27 22.98 11.84
N GLY A 330 -3.31 22.57 12.56
CA GLY A 330 -3.42 21.20 13.07
C GLY A 330 -3.88 20.26 11.97
N LEU A 331 -3.14 19.16 11.79
CA LEU A 331 -3.42 18.16 10.78
C LEU A 331 -3.59 16.78 11.42
N SER A 332 -4.66 16.09 11.04
CA SER A 332 -4.91 14.69 11.38
C SER A 332 -5.01 13.85 10.12
N PHE A 333 -4.46 12.64 10.16
CA PHE A 333 -4.35 11.76 9.00
C PHE A 333 -5.02 10.42 9.27
N ASP A 334 -5.70 9.87 8.27
CA ASP A 334 -6.15 8.47 8.22
C ASP A 334 -5.72 7.89 6.86
N GLU A 335 -4.94 6.80 6.90
CA GLU A 335 -4.27 6.20 5.75
C GLU A 335 -4.96 4.89 5.39
N ARG A 336 -5.57 4.80 4.22
CA ARG A 336 -6.30 3.61 3.76
C ARG A 336 -5.67 3.06 2.47
N PRO A 337 -4.53 2.35 2.56
CA PRO A 337 -3.96 1.65 1.43
C PRO A 337 -4.88 0.51 1.01
N PHE A 338 -4.93 0.24 -0.29
CA PHE A 338 -5.81 -0.77 -0.85
C PHE A 338 -5.16 -1.57 -1.97
N VAL A 339 -5.81 -2.71 -2.27
CA VAL A 339 -5.58 -3.56 -3.45
C VAL A 339 -6.94 -3.86 -4.06
N VAL A 340 -7.01 -3.89 -5.38
CA VAL A 340 -8.19 -4.27 -6.16
C VAL A 340 -7.76 -5.15 -7.33
N MET A 341 -8.48 -6.24 -7.60
CA MET A 341 -8.03 -7.30 -8.51
C MET A 341 -9.05 -7.64 -9.60
N THR A 342 -10.30 -7.20 -9.42
CA THR A 342 -11.46 -7.57 -10.24
C THR A 342 -11.95 -6.37 -11.04
N ASP A 343 -12.03 -6.52 -12.36
CA ASP A 343 -12.58 -5.49 -13.26
C ASP A 343 -14.05 -5.19 -12.97
N GLY A 344 -14.42 -3.92 -13.05
CA GLY A 344 -15.75 -3.40 -12.75
C GLY A 344 -16.15 -3.47 -11.28
N ALA A 345 -15.22 -3.81 -10.37
CA ALA A 345 -15.55 -3.95 -8.96
C ALA A 345 -15.54 -2.59 -8.24
N TYR A 346 -16.51 -2.42 -7.34
CA TYR A 346 -16.50 -1.36 -6.35
C TYR A 346 -15.76 -1.85 -5.11
N LEU A 347 -14.71 -1.14 -4.75
CA LEU A 347 -14.00 -1.36 -3.50
C LEU A 347 -14.52 -0.37 -2.46
N ASP A 348 -15.10 -0.89 -1.38
CA ASP A 348 -15.43 -0.09 -0.20
C ASP A 348 -14.14 0.31 0.55
N LEU A 349 -13.88 1.61 0.60
CA LEU A 349 -12.73 2.21 1.30
C LEU A 349 -13.09 2.64 2.73
N GLY A 350 -14.28 2.24 3.18
CA GLY A 350 -14.85 2.51 4.48
C GLY A 350 -15.53 3.87 4.56
N GLN A 351 -15.88 4.25 5.80
CA GLN A 351 -16.52 5.52 6.10
C GLN A 351 -15.68 6.37 7.04
N VAL A 352 -15.88 7.68 6.96
CA VAL A 352 -15.40 8.66 7.92
C VAL A 352 -16.58 9.15 8.74
N THR A 353 -16.48 9.07 10.07
CA THR A 353 -17.52 9.54 10.98
C THR A 353 -17.11 10.82 11.71
N ALA A 354 -18.09 11.57 12.21
CA ALA A 354 -17.80 12.78 13.00
C ALA A 354 -16.99 12.49 14.27
N LYS A 355 -17.07 11.28 14.83
CA LYS A 355 -16.35 10.89 16.06
C LYS A 355 -14.86 10.62 15.82
N GLN A 356 -14.49 10.22 14.61
CA GLN A 356 -13.13 9.81 14.25
C GLN A 356 -12.12 10.97 14.34
N PHE A 357 -12.61 12.21 14.40
CA PHE A 357 -11.81 13.42 14.40
C PHE A 357 -12.23 14.44 15.46
N ARG A 358 -12.98 14.01 16.50
CA ARG A 358 -13.38 14.85 17.62
C ARG A 358 -12.33 14.89 18.72
#